data_AF-A0A3P7FZ31-F1
#
_entry.id   AF-A0A3P7FZ31-F1
#
_cell.length_a   1.000
_cell.length_b   1.000
_cell.length_c   1.000
_cell.angle_alpha   90.00
_cell.angle_beta   90.00
_cell.angle_gamma   90.00
#
_symmetry.space_group_name_H-M   'P 1'
#
loop_
_entity.id
_entity.type
_entity.pdbx_description
1 polymer ?
#
loop_
_entity_poly.entity_id
_entity_poly.type
_entity_poly.pdbx_seq_one_letter_code
_entity_poly.pdbx_strand_id
1 'polypeptide(L)'
;MRLASATLCDSLLRHYATRCHGELSIFTLTLAFTTFHKDANVIMNSKLKMPLITIWQDRDIRFDINPRFLRLIAGERLVERIDGVEDTKGNCGDKGILRITNLRLTWHATAIPRINLSLGYNTISGVTTRITKSRLRGQTESLYILAHHANARFEFIFTCINPSQTKQFTTVISIHRAYETSKLYRELKMRGALVNDEEKLRILPDEQQCDRFDGVWNLGNDQGTLGTMILTNIRIVWFAATNTMYNVSIPYLQVQDCRIRHSRFGLVLVIETSAVVSLKEEVICFVY
;
A
#
# COMPACT_ATOMS: atom_id res chain seq x y z
N MET A 1 3.22 -33.03 -7.03
CA MET A 1 2.11 -32.25 -6.44
C MET A 1 2.36 -31.81 -5.01
N ARG A 2 2.47 -32.69 -3.99
CA ARG A 2 2.69 -32.24 -2.58
C ARG A 2 3.92 -31.34 -2.37
N LEU A 3 5.00 -31.59 -3.10
CA LEU A 3 6.24 -30.82 -3.01
C LEU A 3 6.09 -29.40 -3.57
N ALA A 4 5.41 -29.20 -4.70
CA ALA A 4 5.44 -27.93 -5.41
C ALA A 4 4.59 -26.83 -4.77
N SER A 5 3.39 -27.16 -4.26
CA SER A 5 2.58 -26.20 -3.48
C SER A 5 3.25 -25.81 -2.16
N ALA A 6 3.98 -26.76 -1.54
CA ALA A 6 4.80 -26.47 -0.36
C ALA A 6 6.00 -25.57 -0.72
N THR A 7 6.68 -25.79 -1.84
CA THR A 7 7.76 -24.92 -2.34
C THR A 7 7.28 -23.50 -2.61
N LEU A 8 6.10 -23.34 -3.19
CA LEU A 8 5.50 -22.02 -3.47
C LEU A 8 5.19 -21.26 -2.17
N CYS A 9 4.56 -21.94 -1.21
CA CYS A 9 4.28 -21.38 0.12
C CYS A 9 5.58 -21.03 0.86
N ASP A 10 6.58 -21.91 0.81
CA ASP A 10 7.88 -21.72 1.45
C ASP A 10 8.67 -20.56 0.80
N SER A 11 8.60 -20.41 -0.52
CA SER A 11 9.17 -19.22 -1.19
C SER A 11 8.44 -17.94 -0.77
N LEU A 12 7.10 -17.94 -0.80
CA LEU A 12 6.30 -16.79 -0.37
C LEU A 12 6.61 -16.38 1.07
N LEU A 13 6.65 -17.35 1.98
CA LEU A 13 6.96 -17.13 3.39
C LEU A 13 8.38 -16.63 3.60
N ARG A 14 9.38 -17.17 2.89
CA ARG A 14 10.78 -16.71 2.96
C ARG A 14 10.94 -15.28 2.47
N HIS A 15 10.34 -14.93 1.34
CA HIS A 15 10.41 -13.58 0.77
C HIS A 15 9.66 -12.56 1.63
N TYR A 16 8.56 -12.97 2.24
CA TYR A 16 7.79 -12.13 3.14
C TYR A 16 8.52 -11.91 4.49
N ALA A 17 9.04 -12.98 5.11
CA ALA A 17 9.70 -12.96 6.41
C ALA A 17 11.00 -12.15 6.42
N THR A 18 11.79 -12.24 5.35
CA THR A 18 13.06 -11.50 5.23
C THR A 18 12.87 -9.99 5.08
N ARG A 19 11.66 -9.51 4.76
CA ARG A 19 11.44 -8.10 4.40
C ARG A 19 10.39 -7.37 5.22
N CYS A 20 9.42 -8.06 5.83
CA CYS A 20 8.41 -7.43 6.69
C CYS A 20 8.86 -7.24 8.14
N HIS A 21 9.89 -7.96 8.59
CA HIS A 21 10.41 -7.89 9.96
C HIS A 21 11.92 -7.63 9.97
N GLY A 22 12.33 -6.41 10.27
CA GLY A 22 13.71 -6.13 10.68
C GLY A 22 13.99 -6.81 12.04
N GLU A 23 14.99 -7.69 12.08
CA GLU A 23 15.65 -8.36 13.22
C GLU A 23 14.78 -9.10 14.29
N LEU A 24 13.48 -8.86 14.36
CA LEU A 24 12.57 -9.49 15.32
C LEU A 24 11.93 -10.76 14.71
N SER A 25 12.48 -11.90 15.10
CA SER A 25 11.99 -13.29 14.96
C SER A 25 12.62 -14.22 13.90
N ILE A 26 13.86 -13.96 13.46
CA ILE A 26 14.66 -14.98 12.74
C ILE A 26 14.65 -16.31 13.51
N PHE A 27 14.65 -16.29 14.85
CA PHE A 27 14.57 -17.50 15.69
C PHE A 27 13.20 -18.22 15.64
N THR A 28 12.07 -17.50 15.63
CA THR A 28 10.73 -18.12 15.62
C THR A 28 10.40 -18.72 14.25
N LEU A 29 10.84 -18.04 13.19
CA LEU A 29 10.71 -18.53 11.82
C LEU A 29 11.65 -19.72 11.57
N THR A 30 12.90 -19.71 12.05
CA THR A 30 13.83 -20.85 11.90
C THR A 30 13.33 -22.12 12.59
N LEU A 31 12.68 -22.00 13.75
CA LEU A 31 12.00 -23.11 14.43
C LEU A 31 10.79 -23.62 13.63
N ALA A 32 10.01 -22.73 13.01
CA ALA A 32 8.93 -23.12 12.10
C ALA A 32 9.48 -23.85 10.86
N PHE A 33 10.58 -23.36 10.27
CA PHE A 33 11.23 -23.94 9.09
C PHE A 33 11.90 -25.30 9.34
N THR A 34 12.52 -25.51 10.52
CA THR A 34 13.10 -26.82 10.91
C THR A 34 12.02 -27.86 11.22
N THR A 35 10.85 -27.42 11.69
CA THR A 35 9.66 -28.28 11.86
C THR A 35 9.00 -28.59 10.51
N PHE A 36 9.04 -27.64 9.56
CA PHE A 36 8.50 -27.76 8.20
C PHE A 36 9.09 -28.93 7.40
N HIS A 37 10.37 -29.26 7.64
CA HIS A 37 11.11 -30.29 6.91
C HIS A 37 10.97 -31.70 7.52
N LYS A 38 10.47 -31.82 8.75
CA LYS A 38 10.43 -33.09 9.49
C LYS A 38 9.04 -33.72 9.60
N ASP A 39 7.96 -32.95 9.52
CA ASP A 39 6.61 -33.49 9.63
C ASP A 39 5.59 -32.77 8.73
N ALA A 40 5.37 -33.29 7.52
CA ALA A 40 4.33 -32.82 6.60
C ALA A 40 2.89 -32.93 7.18
N ASN A 41 2.71 -33.64 8.30
CA ASN A 41 1.43 -33.78 9.00
C ASN A 41 1.19 -32.71 10.08
N VAL A 42 2.21 -31.98 10.54
CA VAL A 42 2.07 -30.98 11.64
C VAL A 42 1.63 -29.61 11.11
N ILE A 43 1.79 -29.36 9.80
CA ILE A 43 1.51 -28.07 9.13
C ILE A 43 0.08 -28.01 8.56
N MET A 44 -0.84 -28.89 8.99
CA MET A 44 -2.23 -28.84 8.51
C MET A 44 -3.07 -27.75 9.19
N ASN A 45 -2.53 -27.02 10.18
CA ASN A 45 -3.28 -26.02 10.96
C ASN A 45 -2.49 -24.74 11.31
N SER A 46 -1.30 -24.50 10.73
CA SER A 46 -0.54 -23.28 11.01
C SER A 46 -1.18 -22.06 10.34
N LYS A 47 -1.97 -21.29 11.10
CA LYS A 47 -2.43 -19.96 10.70
C LYS A 47 -1.30 -18.98 10.99
N LEU A 48 -0.63 -18.47 9.96
CA LEU A 48 0.21 -17.29 10.14
C LEU A 48 -0.71 -16.07 10.10
N LYS A 49 -1.36 -15.75 11.23
CA LYS A 49 -2.11 -14.50 11.35
C LYS A 49 -1.11 -13.34 11.35
N MET A 50 -0.94 -12.70 10.20
CA MET A 50 -0.21 -11.44 10.13
C MET A 50 -0.94 -10.41 10.99
N PRO A 51 -0.27 -9.67 11.89
CA PRO A 51 -0.91 -8.54 12.53
C PRO A 51 -1.41 -7.60 11.44
N LEU A 52 -2.71 -7.29 11.46
CA LEU A 52 -3.33 -6.33 10.56
C LEU A 52 -2.67 -4.97 10.77
N ILE A 53 -1.59 -4.69 10.04
CA ILE A 53 -1.06 -3.34 9.93
C ILE A 53 -2.04 -2.60 9.03
N THR A 54 -3.10 -2.10 9.66
CA THR A 54 -4.09 -1.27 8.99
C THR A 54 -3.44 0.10 8.77
N ILE A 55 -2.75 0.23 7.63
CA ILE A 55 -2.25 1.52 7.17
C ILE A 55 -3.46 2.35 6.75
N TRP A 56 -3.72 3.39 7.54
CA TRP A 56 -4.78 4.36 7.31
C TRP A 56 -4.21 5.70 6.83
N GLN A 57 -2.90 5.93 7.03
CA GLN A 57 -2.25 7.23 6.87
C GLN A 57 -2.39 7.79 5.46
N ASP A 58 -2.33 6.95 4.43
CA ASP A 58 -2.54 7.33 3.04
C ASP A 58 -4.00 7.23 2.58
N ARG A 59 -4.89 6.63 3.39
CA ARG A 59 -6.28 6.28 3.02
C ARG A 59 -7.35 7.13 3.69
N ASP A 60 -7.04 7.77 4.82
CA ASP A 60 -8.01 8.54 5.59
C ASP A 60 -7.68 10.04 5.62
N ILE A 61 -8.75 10.80 5.86
CA ILE A 61 -8.69 12.17 6.33
C ILE A 61 -9.03 12.17 7.82
N ARG A 62 -8.15 12.70 8.66
CA ARG A 62 -8.40 12.79 10.11
C ARG A 62 -8.06 14.18 10.63
N PHE A 63 -8.86 14.65 11.58
CA PHE A 63 -8.74 15.93 12.25
C PHE A 63 -8.48 15.72 13.74
N ASP A 64 -7.73 16.62 14.35
CA ASP A 64 -7.47 16.70 15.79
C ASP A 64 -7.06 15.37 16.43
N ILE A 65 -6.28 14.58 15.70
CA ILE A 65 -5.82 13.28 16.18
C ILE A 65 -4.78 13.48 17.28
N ASN A 66 -4.66 12.49 18.16
CA ASN A 66 -3.58 12.49 19.15
C ASN A 66 -2.22 12.69 18.43
N PRO A 67 -1.38 13.65 18.83
CA PRO A 67 -0.11 13.95 18.15
C PRO A 67 0.82 12.75 17.99
N ARG A 68 0.67 11.69 18.80
CA ARG A 68 1.38 10.42 18.62
C ARG A 68 1.13 9.79 17.24
N PHE A 69 -0.06 9.97 16.67
CA PHE A 69 -0.45 9.46 15.35
C PHE A 69 0.07 10.31 14.17
N LEU A 70 0.63 11.50 14.45
CA LEU A 70 1.37 12.32 13.47
C LEU A 70 2.83 11.88 13.30
N ARG A 71 3.32 10.95 14.14
CA ARG A 71 4.64 10.34 13.96
C ARG A 71 4.65 9.51 12.68
N LEU A 72 5.80 9.49 12.01
CA LEU A 72 6.00 8.69 10.82
C LEU A 72 5.92 7.21 11.18
N ILE A 73 5.16 6.45 10.39
CA ILE A 73 5.15 4.99 10.50
C ILE A 73 6.34 4.37 9.76
N ALA A 74 6.58 3.07 9.96
CA ALA A 74 7.52 2.33 9.15
C ALA A 74 7.16 2.46 7.66
N GLY A 75 8.15 2.78 6.82
CA GLY A 75 7.96 3.06 5.39
C GLY A 75 7.53 4.49 5.06
N GLU A 76 7.05 5.28 6.02
CA GLU A 76 6.75 6.70 5.83
C GLU A 76 8.03 7.54 6.01
N ARG A 77 8.31 8.44 5.08
CA ARG A 77 9.49 9.32 5.08
C ARG A 77 9.05 10.77 4.91
N LEU A 78 9.65 11.66 5.69
CA LEU A 78 9.48 13.10 5.52
C LEU A 78 10.23 13.53 4.26
N VAL A 79 9.53 14.15 3.32
CA VAL A 79 10.11 14.75 2.11
C VAL A 79 10.45 16.20 2.40
N GLU A 80 9.51 16.94 2.96
CA GLU A 80 9.66 18.38 3.17
C GLU A 80 8.84 18.87 4.37
N ARG A 81 9.32 19.94 5.01
CA ARG A 81 8.66 20.64 6.10
C ARG A 81 8.61 22.12 5.78
N ILE A 82 7.42 22.70 5.92
CA ILE A 82 7.17 24.12 5.69
C ILE A 82 6.63 24.71 6.99
N ASP A 83 7.40 25.59 7.60
CA ASP A 83 7.00 26.32 8.80
C ASP A 83 6.22 27.59 8.41
N GLY A 84 5.27 28.01 9.23
CA GLY A 84 4.51 29.24 8.97
C GLY A 84 3.48 29.08 7.86
N VAL A 85 2.81 27.92 7.81
CA VAL A 85 1.69 27.64 6.91
C VAL A 85 0.38 27.79 7.67
N GLU A 86 -0.50 28.62 7.14
CA GLU A 86 -1.87 28.81 7.62
C GLU A 86 -2.81 27.82 6.93
N ASP A 87 -3.64 27.10 7.69
CA ASP A 87 -4.83 26.46 7.16
C ASP A 87 -5.93 27.52 7.02
N THR A 88 -6.01 28.12 5.84
CA THR A 88 -6.87 29.28 5.57
C THR A 88 -8.36 28.94 5.66
N LYS A 89 -8.74 27.68 5.45
CA LYS A 89 -10.15 27.26 5.48
C LYS A 89 -10.57 26.76 6.86
N GLY A 90 -9.74 25.98 7.55
CA GLY A 90 -10.08 25.40 8.84
C GLY A 90 -9.65 26.24 10.05
N ASN A 91 -8.50 26.92 9.99
CA ASN A 91 -7.87 27.58 11.14
C ASN A 91 -7.26 28.94 10.75
N CYS A 92 -8.10 29.81 10.19
CA CYS A 92 -7.66 31.10 9.65
C CYS A 92 -7.06 32.01 10.73
N GLY A 93 -5.85 32.49 10.50
CA GLY A 93 -5.07 33.32 11.43
C GLY A 93 -4.06 32.56 12.28
N ASP A 94 -4.12 31.23 12.36
CA ASP A 94 -3.15 30.44 13.10
C ASP A 94 -1.95 30.04 12.23
N LYS A 95 -0.75 30.18 12.80
CA LYS A 95 0.47 29.67 12.18
C LYS A 95 0.61 28.19 12.50
N GLY A 96 0.86 27.39 11.47
CA GLY A 96 1.14 25.97 11.62
C GLY A 96 2.37 25.52 10.85
N ILE A 97 2.59 24.21 10.91
CA ILE A 97 3.67 23.51 10.23
C ILE A 97 3.04 22.48 9.30
N LEU A 98 3.24 22.64 7.99
CA LEU A 98 2.87 21.66 6.98
C LEU A 98 4.04 20.69 6.75
N ARG A 99 3.77 19.40 6.80
CA ARG A 99 4.74 18.34 6.52
C ARG A 99 4.25 17.52 5.35
N ILE A 100 5.15 17.36 4.38
CA ILE A 100 4.95 16.59 3.17
C ILE A 100 5.70 15.28 3.37
N THR A 101 4.97 14.17 3.47
CA THR A 101 5.57 12.82 3.52
C THR A 101 5.36 12.11 2.19
N ASN A 102 5.88 10.90 2.04
CA ASN A 102 5.61 10.05 0.89
C ASN A 102 4.21 9.39 0.90
N LEU A 103 3.46 9.46 2.01
CA LEU A 103 2.13 8.82 2.15
C LEU A 103 0.99 9.82 2.40
N ARG A 104 1.27 10.96 3.02
CA ARG A 104 0.26 11.95 3.41
C ARG A 104 0.82 13.34 3.57
N LEU A 105 -0.10 14.30 3.65
CA LEU A 105 0.17 15.61 4.22
C LEU A 105 -0.29 15.64 5.67
N THR A 106 0.49 16.31 6.52
CA THR A 106 0.05 16.62 7.88
C THR A 106 0.24 18.10 8.14
N TRP A 107 -0.72 18.71 8.82
CA TRP A 107 -0.61 20.09 9.29
C TRP A 107 -0.98 20.12 10.77
N HIS A 108 -0.29 20.95 11.55
CA HIS A 108 -0.68 21.21 12.93
C HIS A 108 -0.38 22.66 13.29
N ALA A 109 -1.22 23.24 14.13
CA ALA A 109 -0.99 24.58 14.65
C ALA A 109 0.25 24.58 15.57
N THR A 110 1.10 25.60 15.43
CA THR A 110 2.33 25.73 16.20
C THR A 110 2.03 26.00 17.68
N ALA A 111 1.05 26.85 17.96
CA ALA A 111 0.68 27.23 19.33
C ALA A 111 -0.08 26.12 20.06
N ILE A 112 -0.95 25.37 19.34
CA ILE A 112 -1.82 24.35 19.91
C ILE A 112 -1.75 23.08 19.04
N PRO A 113 -0.74 22.20 19.22
CA PRO A 113 -0.55 21.02 18.37
C PRO A 113 -1.69 19.99 18.38
N ARG A 114 -2.64 20.12 19.33
CA ARG A 114 -3.87 19.34 19.35
C ARG A 114 -4.78 19.66 18.16
N ILE A 115 -4.69 20.88 17.62
CA ILE A 115 -5.35 21.29 16.39
C ILE A 115 -4.47 20.82 15.24
N ASN A 116 -4.90 19.78 14.54
CA ASN A 116 -4.12 19.19 13.46
C ASN A 116 -4.98 18.48 12.42
N LEU A 117 -4.38 18.17 11.27
CA LEU A 117 -4.99 17.35 10.25
C LEU A 117 -3.96 16.38 9.65
N SER A 118 -4.46 15.24 9.20
CA SER A 118 -3.73 14.24 8.41
C SER A 118 -4.56 13.94 7.17
N LEU A 119 -3.96 14.13 6.00
CA LEU A 119 -4.60 13.98 4.69
C LEU A 119 -3.82 12.95 3.87
N GLY A 120 -4.36 11.74 3.77
CA GLY A 120 -3.77 10.67 2.98
C GLY A 120 -3.86 10.90 1.48
N TYR A 121 -2.79 10.61 0.73
CA TYR A 121 -2.76 10.89 -0.71
C TYR A 121 -3.82 10.15 -1.53
N ASN A 122 -4.27 8.95 -1.10
CA ASN A 122 -5.30 8.20 -1.80
C ASN A 122 -6.67 8.88 -1.74
N THR A 123 -6.87 9.79 -0.79
CA THR A 123 -8.10 10.58 -0.66
C THR A 123 -8.08 11.80 -1.56
N ILE A 124 -6.91 12.21 -2.08
CA ILE A 124 -6.76 13.44 -2.83
C ILE A 124 -7.14 13.22 -4.30
N SER A 125 -8.18 13.93 -4.72
CA SER A 125 -8.68 13.95 -6.10
C SER A 125 -8.05 15.03 -6.97
N GLY A 126 -7.48 16.09 -6.37
CA GLY A 126 -6.82 17.16 -7.11
C GLY A 126 -5.98 18.07 -6.22
N VAL A 127 -4.85 18.51 -6.76
CA VAL A 127 -3.91 19.47 -6.13
C VAL A 127 -3.62 20.57 -7.14
N THR A 128 -3.85 21.83 -6.76
CA THR A 128 -3.56 23.01 -7.60
C THR A 128 -3.04 24.15 -6.72
N THR A 129 -2.44 25.17 -7.33
CA THR A 129 -2.22 26.45 -6.64
C THR A 129 -3.20 27.49 -7.16
N ARG A 130 -3.68 28.35 -6.26
CA ARG A 130 -4.64 29.43 -6.56
C ARG A 130 -4.33 30.66 -5.72
N ILE A 131 -4.66 31.84 -6.22
CA ILE A 131 -4.58 33.07 -5.42
C ILE A 131 -5.75 33.06 -4.43
N THR A 132 -5.45 33.10 -3.13
CA THR A 132 -6.44 33.16 -2.03
C THR A 132 -6.12 34.31 -1.08
N LYS A 133 -7.15 34.85 -0.40
CA LYS A 133 -6.99 35.87 0.64
C LYS A 133 -6.74 35.20 1.99
N SER A 134 -5.52 35.35 2.51
CA SER A 134 -5.15 34.99 3.89
C SER A 134 -5.35 36.18 4.83
N ARG A 135 -5.68 35.90 6.09
CA ARG A 135 -5.76 36.91 7.15
C ARG A 135 -4.37 37.41 7.56
N LEU A 136 -3.35 36.57 7.43
CA LEU A 136 -1.96 36.88 7.80
C LEU A 136 -1.19 37.63 6.72
N ARG A 137 -1.56 37.50 5.44
CA ARG A 137 -0.78 38.07 4.33
C ARG A 137 -1.57 38.84 3.26
N GLY A 138 -2.90 38.84 3.32
CA GLY A 138 -3.71 39.35 2.22
C GLY A 138 -3.76 38.36 1.05
N GLN A 139 -3.76 38.86 -0.20
CA GLN A 139 -3.84 37.99 -1.38
C GLN A 139 -2.49 37.32 -1.68
N THR A 140 -2.52 36.00 -1.84
CA THR A 140 -1.32 35.18 -2.05
C THR A 140 -1.64 33.91 -2.79
N GLU A 141 -0.66 33.36 -3.50
CA GLU A 141 -0.70 31.97 -3.92
C GLU A 141 -0.82 31.04 -2.69
N SER A 142 -1.78 30.13 -2.77
CA SER A 142 -2.11 29.13 -1.76
C SER A 142 -2.25 27.77 -2.43
N LEU A 143 -1.90 26.72 -1.71
CA LEU A 143 -2.11 25.35 -2.12
C LEU A 143 -3.58 24.97 -1.88
N TYR A 144 -4.26 24.56 -2.95
CA TYR A 144 -5.65 24.18 -2.95
C TYR A 144 -5.77 22.68 -3.24
N ILE A 145 -6.33 21.94 -2.28
CA ILE A 145 -6.45 20.48 -2.35
C ILE A 145 -7.92 20.08 -2.27
N LEU A 146 -8.35 19.24 -3.20
CA LEU A 146 -9.66 18.60 -3.21
C LEU A 146 -9.51 17.13 -2.83
N ALA A 147 -10.23 16.70 -1.82
CA ALA A 147 -10.19 15.31 -1.36
C ALA A 147 -11.59 14.72 -1.20
N HIS A 148 -11.66 13.39 -1.24
CA HIS A 148 -12.87 12.63 -1.02
C HIS A 148 -12.60 11.50 -0.03
N HIS A 149 -13.40 11.43 1.02
CA HIS A 149 -13.31 10.36 2.03
C HIS A 149 -14.69 10.12 2.63
N ALA A 150 -15.04 8.85 2.87
CA ALA A 150 -16.32 8.44 3.47
C ALA A 150 -17.56 9.09 2.83
N ASN A 151 -17.63 9.13 1.49
CA ASN A 151 -18.70 9.77 0.70
C ASN A 151 -18.85 11.30 0.90
N ALA A 152 -17.86 11.95 1.52
CA ALA A 152 -17.82 13.39 1.69
C ALA A 152 -16.68 14.01 0.87
N ARG A 153 -16.94 15.19 0.31
CA ARG A 153 -15.94 16.00 -0.39
C ARG A 153 -15.39 17.05 0.56
N PHE A 154 -14.07 17.15 0.62
CA PHE A 154 -13.33 18.11 1.44
C PHE A 154 -12.49 19.01 0.55
N GLU A 155 -12.26 20.23 1.02
CA GLU A 155 -11.31 21.13 0.40
C GLU A 155 -10.40 21.71 1.48
N PHE A 156 -9.11 21.81 1.17
CA PHE A 156 -8.09 22.35 2.06
C PHE A 156 -7.35 23.47 1.35
N ILE A 157 -7.07 24.54 2.09
CA ILE A 157 -6.36 25.70 1.56
C ILE A 157 -5.22 26.03 2.51
N PHE A 158 -3.99 25.85 2.02
CA PHE A 158 -2.78 26.15 2.78
C PHE A 158 -2.07 27.37 2.22
N THR A 159 -1.76 28.32 3.09
CA THR A 159 -1.12 29.57 2.72
C THR A 159 0.20 29.74 3.45
N CYS A 160 1.30 29.88 2.72
CA CYS A 160 2.60 30.21 3.31
C CYS A 160 2.65 31.69 3.67
N ILE A 161 3.04 31.99 4.92
CA ILE A 161 3.30 33.36 5.36
C ILE A 161 4.51 33.91 4.61
N ASN A 162 5.54 33.09 4.40
CA ASN A 162 6.71 33.47 3.61
C ASN A 162 6.50 33.13 2.12
N PRO A 163 6.43 34.12 1.21
CA PRO A 163 6.26 33.87 -0.21
C PRO A 163 7.42 33.08 -0.84
N SER A 164 8.63 33.10 -0.27
CA SER A 164 9.74 32.32 -0.84
C SER A 164 9.52 30.80 -0.75
N GLN A 165 8.67 30.36 0.18
CA GLN A 165 8.34 28.97 0.43
C GLN A 165 7.18 28.45 -0.42
N THR A 166 6.46 29.30 -1.17
CA THR A 166 5.35 28.81 -2.03
C THR A 166 5.84 27.85 -3.11
N LYS A 167 7.12 27.96 -3.51
CA LYS A 167 7.77 27.00 -4.43
C LYS A 167 7.69 25.55 -3.92
N GLN A 168 7.64 25.33 -2.61
CA GLN A 168 7.53 24.01 -1.98
C GLN A 168 6.15 23.35 -2.22
N PHE A 169 5.13 24.10 -2.65
CA PHE A 169 3.86 23.52 -3.11
C PHE A 169 4.02 22.67 -4.36
N THR A 170 5.04 22.93 -5.19
CA THR A 170 5.37 22.07 -6.33
C THR A 170 5.81 20.67 -5.90
N THR A 171 6.41 20.53 -4.71
CA THR A 171 6.73 19.25 -4.09
C THR A 171 5.47 18.45 -3.80
N VAL A 172 4.42 19.08 -3.26
CA VAL A 172 3.14 18.40 -2.99
C VAL A 172 2.54 17.83 -4.27
N ILE A 173 2.50 18.62 -5.34
CA ILE A 173 1.97 18.19 -6.65
C ILE A 173 2.80 17.02 -7.19
N SER A 174 4.12 17.11 -7.10
CA SER A 174 5.04 16.07 -7.59
C SER A 174 4.90 14.76 -6.83
N ILE A 175 4.81 14.82 -5.50
CA ILE A 175 4.65 13.64 -4.64
C ILE A 175 3.26 13.02 -4.82
N HIS A 176 2.20 13.82 -4.91
CA HIS A 176 0.86 13.30 -5.20
C HIS A 176 0.82 12.57 -6.55
N ARG A 177 1.42 13.15 -7.59
CA ARG A 177 1.55 12.49 -8.90
C ARG A 177 2.33 11.18 -8.80
N ALA A 178 3.47 11.17 -8.10
CA ALA A 178 4.27 9.97 -7.90
C ALA A 178 3.51 8.88 -7.13
N TYR A 179 2.73 9.27 -6.11
CA TYR A 179 1.83 8.38 -5.38
C TYR A 179 0.80 7.76 -6.34
N GLU A 180 0.10 8.55 -7.16
CA GLU A 180 -0.88 8.06 -8.12
C GLU A 180 -0.29 7.11 -9.17
N THR A 181 0.90 7.39 -9.69
CA THR A 181 1.55 6.54 -10.72
C THR A 181 2.17 5.25 -10.16
N SER A 182 2.25 5.11 -8.83
CA SER A 182 2.88 3.97 -8.14
C SER A 182 1.86 3.07 -7.42
N LYS A 183 0.59 3.08 -7.82
CA LYS A 183 -0.47 2.28 -7.17
C LYS A 183 -0.20 0.77 -7.15
N LEU A 184 0.46 0.23 -8.18
CA LEU A 184 0.79 -1.20 -8.29
C LEU A 184 1.68 -1.74 -7.15
N TYR A 185 2.33 -0.87 -6.36
CA TYR A 185 3.12 -1.29 -5.19
C TYR A 185 2.26 -1.59 -3.95
N ARG A 186 0.99 -1.18 -3.95
CA ARG A 186 0.14 -1.20 -2.74
C ARG A 186 -1.34 -1.52 -3.00
N GLU A 187 -1.81 -1.45 -4.23
CA GLU A 187 -3.18 -1.79 -4.62
C GLU A 187 -3.24 -3.11 -5.38
N LEU A 188 -4.24 -3.92 -5.04
CA LEU A 188 -4.60 -5.11 -5.80
C LEU A 188 -5.02 -4.70 -7.22
N LYS A 189 -4.47 -5.34 -8.25
CA LYS A 189 -4.84 -5.07 -9.64
C LYS A 189 -5.27 -6.35 -10.34
N MET A 190 -6.54 -6.38 -10.75
CA MET A 190 -7.08 -7.38 -11.66
C MET A 190 -6.99 -6.87 -13.10
N ARG A 191 -6.69 -7.77 -14.04
CA ARG A 191 -6.73 -7.50 -15.50
C ARG A 191 -5.88 -6.28 -15.91
N GLY A 192 -4.65 -6.18 -15.40
CA GLY A 192 -3.72 -5.11 -15.72
C GLY A 192 -2.85 -5.42 -16.95
N ALA A 193 -2.23 -4.41 -17.53
CA ALA A 193 -1.17 -4.59 -18.54
C ALA A 193 0.16 -4.94 -17.84
N LEU A 194 0.24 -6.14 -17.27
CA LEU A 194 1.36 -6.57 -16.41
C LEU A 194 2.48 -7.26 -17.17
N VAL A 195 2.18 -7.86 -18.31
CA VAL A 195 3.08 -8.74 -19.05
C VAL A 195 3.29 -8.18 -20.45
N ASN A 196 4.48 -8.36 -21.03
CA ASN A 196 4.76 -7.98 -22.42
C ASN A 196 4.45 -9.14 -23.40
N ASP A 197 4.68 -8.91 -24.69
CA ASP A 197 4.39 -9.90 -25.74
C ASP A 197 5.30 -11.15 -25.66
N GLU A 198 6.40 -11.07 -24.90
CA GLU A 198 7.33 -12.18 -24.64
C GLU A 198 7.01 -12.93 -23.32
N GLU A 199 5.83 -12.73 -22.75
CA GLU A 199 5.40 -13.33 -21.47
C GLU A 199 6.31 -13.01 -20.27
N LYS A 200 7.02 -11.88 -20.32
CA LYS A 200 7.83 -11.35 -19.23
C LYS A 200 7.05 -10.31 -18.44
N LEU A 201 7.19 -10.37 -17.12
CA LEU A 201 6.61 -9.38 -16.22
C LEU A 201 7.22 -8.01 -16.49
N ARG A 202 6.38 -6.98 -16.62
CA ARG A 202 6.79 -5.58 -16.63
C ARG A 202 7.16 -5.17 -15.20
N ILE A 203 8.46 -5.20 -14.94
CA ILE A 203 9.09 -4.89 -13.66
C ILE A 203 8.92 -3.39 -13.35
N LEU A 204 8.41 -3.08 -12.17
CA LEU A 204 8.33 -1.72 -11.64
C LEU A 204 9.72 -1.21 -11.21
N PRO A 205 9.94 0.11 -11.07
CA PRO A 205 11.15 0.62 -10.42
C PRO A 205 11.43 -0.07 -9.06
N ASP A 206 12.67 -0.46 -8.80
CA ASP A 206 13.07 -1.21 -7.59
C ASP A 206 12.39 -2.59 -7.39
N GLU A 207 11.64 -3.07 -8.37
CA GLU A 207 11.13 -4.44 -8.39
C GLU A 207 12.17 -5.40 -8.95
N GLN A 208 12.27 -6.57 -8.32
CA GLN A 208 13.11 -7.67 -8.74
C GLN A 208 12.27 -8.93 -8.72
N GLN A 209 12.26 -9.64 -9.84
CA GLN A 209 11.68 -10.98 -9.88
C GLN A 209 12.56 -11.92 -9.06
N CYS A 210 11.93 -12.62 -8.12
CA CYS A 210 12.57 -13.58 -7.24
C CYS A 210 12.42 -15.00 -7.79
N ASP A 211 11.18 -15.41 -8.08
CA ASP A 211 10.86 -16.76 -8.56
C ASP A 211 9.80 -16.72 -9.65
N ARG A 212 9.79 -17.76 -10.50
CA ARG A 212 8.77 -18.03 -11.51
C ARG A 212 8.33 -19.48 -11.41
N PHE A 213 7.02 -19.67 -11.41
CA PHE A 213 6.35 -20.96 -11.30
C PHE A 213 5.37 -21.08 -12.47
N ASP A 214 5.77 -21.81 -13.50
CA ASP A 214 4.87 -22.15 -14.61
C ASP A 214 3.95 -23.30 -14.21
N GLY A 215 2.75 -23.35 -14.81
CA GLY A 215 1.77 -24.41 -14.54
C GLY A 215 0.90 -24.20 -13.31
N VAL A 216 0.86 -22.97 -12.76
CA VAL A 216 0.04 -22.62 -11.61
C VAL A 216 -1.40 -22.36 -12.04
N TRP A 217 -2.32 -23.18 -11.52
CA TRP A 217 -3.75 -23.05 -11.75
C TRP A 217 -4.35 -22.02 -10.79
N ASN A 218 -5.11 -21.06 -11.32
CA ASN A 218 -6.02 -20.23 -10.52
C ASN A 218 -7.39 -20.90 -10.46
N LEU A 219 -7.90 -21.12 -9.25
CA LEU A 219 -9.22 -21.70 -9.01
C LEU A 219 -10.26 -20.61 -8.81
N GLY A 220 -11.22 -20.52 -9.73
CA GLY A 220 -12.37 -19.62 -9.64
C GLY A 220 -13.68 -20.41 -9.76
N ASN A 221 -14.54 -20.31 -8.74
CA ASN A 221 -15.81 -21.04 -8.65
C ASN A 221 -15.60 -22.56 -8.82
N ASP A 222 -15.86 -23.06 -10.03
CA ASP A 222 -15.80 -24.48 -10.36
C ASP A 222 -14.75 -24.86 -11.40
N GLN A 223 -14.07 -23.88 -11.98
CA GLN A 223 -13.11 -24.07 -13.06
C GLN A 223 -11.72 -23.60 -12.64
N GLY A 224 -10.71 -24.24 -13.20
CA GLY A 224 -9.31 -23.84 -13.06
C GLY A 224 -8.82 -23.19 -14.34
N THR A 225 -8.00 -22.15 -14.22
CA THR A 225 -7.27 -21.58 -15.36
C THR A 225 -5.78 -21.82 -15.17
N LEU A 226 -5.13 -22.48 -16.14
CA LEU A 226 -3.69 -22.68 -16.15
C LEU A 226 -2.95 -21.36 -16.42
N GLY A 227 -1.87 -21.11 -15.69
CA GLY A 227 -1.08 -19.90 -15.85
C GLY A 227 0.31 -20.01 -15.26
N THR A 228 0.94 -18.85 -15.11
CA THR A 228 2.25 -18.69 -14.50
C THR A 228 2.12 -17.75 -13.31
N MET A 229 2.73 -18.12 -12.19
CA MET A 229 2.91 -17.26 -11.03
C MET A 229 4.35 -16.74 -10.98
N ILE A 230 4.50 -15.45 -10.74
CA ILE A 230 5.77 -14.78 -10.55
C ILE A 230 5.76 -14.14 -9.16
N LEU A 231 6.80 -14.42 -8.38
CA LEU A 231 7.03 -13.79 -7.09
C LEU A 231 8.10 -12.72 -7.27
N THR A 232 7.80 -11.51 -6.82
CA THR A 232 8.78 -10.42 -6.76
C THR A 232 9.04 -10.02 -5.32
N ASN A 233 9.95 -9.07 -5.11
CA ASN A 233 10.16 -8.44 -3.82
C ASN A 233 9.04 -7.49 -3.37
N ILE A 234 8.06 -7.17 -4.23
CA ILE A 234 6.99 -6.20 -3.95
C ILE A 234 5.60 -6.85 -3.99
N ARG A 235 5.38 -7.79 -4.91
CA ARG A 235 4.05 -8.33 -5.21
C ARG A 235 4.12 -9.74 -5.78
N ILE A 236 2.98 -10.41 -5.70
CA ILE A 236 2.71 -11.69 -6.32
C ILE A 236 1.95 -11.38 -7.60
N VAL A 237 2.39 -11.94 -8.73
CA VAL A 237 1.69 -11.80 -10.01
C VAL A 237 1.31 -13.18 -10.50
N TRP A 238 0.08 -13.32 -10.98
CA TRP A 238 -0.34 -14.50 -11.72
C TRP A 238 -1.00 -14.07 -13.01
N PHE A 239 -0.76 -14.78 -14.11
CA PHE A 239 -1.42 -14.57 -15.40
C PHE A 239 -1.73 -15.89 -16.08
N ALA A 240 -2.85 -15.96 -16.80
CA ALA A 240 -3.25 -17.15 -17.53
C ALA A 240 -2.40 -17.36 -18.79
N ALA A 241 -2.11 -18.63 -19.10
CA ALA A 241 -1.32 -19.01 -20.27
C ALA A 241 -2.07 -18.78 -21.59
N THR A 242 -3.40 -18.93 -21.60
CA THR A 242 -4.22 -18.74 -22.81
C THR A 242 -4.57 -17.29 -23.10
N ASN A 243 -4.50 -16.43 -22.08
CA ASN A 243 -4.80 -15.00 -22.20
C ASN A 243 -4.10 -14.23 -21.08
N THR A 244 -2.97 -13.61 -21.40
CA THR A 244 -2.15 -12.87 -20.44
C THR A 244 -2.87 -11.66 -19.83
N MET A 245 -3.94 -11.15 -20.45
CA MET A 245 -4.79 -10.10 -19.87
C MET A 245 -5.68 -10.64 -18.73
N TYR A 246 -5.84 -11.97 -18.62
CA TYR A 246 -6.34 -12.57 -17.40
C TYR A 246 -5.23 -12.71 -16.38
N ASN A 247 -5.07 -11.68 -15.57
CA ASN A 247 -4.03 -11.65 -14.55
C ASN A 247 -4.51 -10.98 -13.26
N VAL A 248 -3.72 -11.20 -12.22
CA VAL A 248 -3.82 -10.54 -10.93
C VAL A 248 -2.44 -10.13 -10.45
N SER A 249 -2.34 -8.95 -9.86
CA SER A 249 -1.19 -8.47 -9.11
C SER A 249 -1.61 -8.18 -7.68
N ILE A 250 -0.98 -8.87 -6.73
CA ILE A 250 -1.26 -8.80 -5.29
C ILE A 250 -0.02 -8.26 -4.59
N PRO A 251 0.04 -6.96 -4.25
CA PRO A 251 1.12 -6.44 -3.42
C PRO A 251 1.14 -7.11 -2.05
N TYR A 252 2.33 -7.34 -1.48
CA TYR A 252 2.44 -7.95 -0.15
C TYR A 252 1.71 -7.14 0.93
N LEU A 253 1.58 -5.82 0.73
CA LEU A 253 0.81 -4.95 1.62
C LEU A 253 -0.68 -5.34 1.71
N GLN A 254 -1.22 -5.99 0.68
CA GLN A 254 -2.60 -6.45 0.63
C GLN A 254 -2.77 -7.88 1.14
N VAL A 255 -1.69 -8.64 1.36
CA VAL A 255 -1.78 -10.04 1.81
C VAL A 255 -2.04 -10.07 3.31
N GLN A 256 -3.19 -10.60 3.70
CA GLN A 256 -3.62 -10.74 5.09
C GLN A 256 -3.27 -12.11 5.67
N ASP A 257 -3.48 -13.17 4.89
CA ASP A 257 -3.15 -14.54 5.27
C ASP A 257 -2.73 -15.33 4.04
N CYS A 258 -1.79 -16.25 4.23
CA CYS A 258 -1.31 -17.16 3.20
C CYS A 258 -1.24 -18.55 3.82
N ARG A 259 -2.06 -19.47 3.32
CA ARG A 259 -2.22 -20.79 3.93
C ARG A 259 -2.46 -21.86 2.89
N ILE A 260 -2.02 -23.08 3.17
CA ILE A 260 -2.36 -24.25 2.38
C ILE A 260 -3.68 -24.83 2.91
N ARG A 261 -4.61 -25.14 2.02
CA ARG A 261 -5.87 -25.84 2.33
C ARG A 261 -6.04 -27.06 1.46
N HIS A 262 -6.81 -28.03 1.95
CA HIS A 262 -7.28 -29.13 1.10
C HIS A 262 -8.50 -28.66 0.29
N SER A 263 -8.56 -29.04 -0.97
CA SER A 263 -9.70 -28.85 -1.87
C SER A 263 -10.00 -30.13 -2.64
N ARG A 264 -11.08 -30.14 -3.43
CA ARG A 264 -11.36 -31.25 -4.37
C ARG A 264 -10.27 -31.45 -5.43
N PHE A 265 -9.44 -30.44 -5.66
CA PHE A 265 -8.32 -30.46 -6.61
C PHE A 265 -6.98 -30.83 -5.96
N GLY A 266 -6.96 -31.17 -4.67
CA GLY A 266 -5.74 -31.42 -3.91
C GLY A 266 -5.37 -30.25 -3.00
N LEU A 267 -4.09 -30.13 -2.66
CA LEU A 267 -3.58 -29.04 -1.84
C LEU A 267 -3.55 -27.74 -2.63
N VAL A 268 -4.10 -26.67 -2.05
CA VAL A 268 -4.21 -25.36 -2.70
C VAL A 268 -3.60 -24.30 -1.81
N LEU A 269 -2.86 -23.38 -2.42
CA LEU A 269 -2.43 -22.15 -1.80
C LEU A 269 -3.58 -21.16 -1.80
N VAL A 270 -3.97 -20.68 -0.62
CA VAL A 270 -5.01 -19.65 -0.46
C VAL A 270 -4.35 -18.38 0.02
N ILE A 271 -4.49 -17.33 -0.78
CA ILE A 271 -4.06 -15.97 -0.45
C ILE A 271 -5.31 -15.17 -0.13
N GLU A 272 -5.42 -14.75 1.13
CA GLU A 272 -6.48 -13.87 1.61
C GLU A 272 -5.97 -12.43 1.53
N THR A 273 -6.74 -11.57 0.86
CA THR A 273 -6.39 -10.16 0.69
C THR A 273 -7.22 -9.25 1.61
N SER A 274 -6.62 -8.18 2.10
CA SER A 274 -7.32 -7.20 2.93
C SER A 274 -8.31 -6.39 2.08
N ALA A 275 -9.54 -6.21 2.56
CA ALA A 275 -10.62 -5.49 1.86
C ALA A 275 -10.42 -3.96 1.74
N VAL A 276 -9.20 -3.44 1.92
CA VAL A 276 -9.02 -1.99 2.13
C VAL A 276 -9.08 -1.18 0.82
N VAL A 277 -9.19 -1.84 -0.33
CA VAL A 277 -9.36 -1.16 -1.64
C VAL A 277 -10.50 -1.78 -2.47
N SER A 278 -10.72 -3.08 -2.38
CA SER A 278 -11.91 -3.75 -2.94
C SER A 278 -12.96 -3.86 -1.84
N LEU A 279 -14.20 -3.42 -2.09
CA LEU A 279 -15.38 -3.58 -1.21
C LEU A 279 -15.72 -5.05 -0.87
N LYS A 280 -14.85 -5.99 -1.22
CA LYS A 280 -14.93 -7.42 -1.00
C LYS A 280 -13.54 -7.93 -0.65
N GLU A 281 -13.45 -8.72 0.40
CA GLU A 281 -12.31 -9.61 0.62
C GLU A 281 -12.22 -10.54 -0.60
N GLU A 282 -11.10 -10.50 -1.31
CA GLU A 282 -10.84 -11.43 -2.38
C GLU A 282 -9.98 -12.57 -1.85
N VAL A 283 -10.54 -13.78 -1.90
CA VAL A 283 -9.83 -15.02 -1.63
C VAL A 283 -9.38 -15.57 -2.97
N ILE A 284 -8.07 -15.61 -3.18
CA ILE A 284 -7.48 -16.10 -4.43
C ILE A 284 -6.82 -17.45 -4.14
N CYS A 285 -7.23 -18.47 -4.89
CA CYS A 285 -6.84 -19.85 -4.68
C CYS A 285 -5.97 -20.35 -5.84
N PHE A 286 -4.80 -20.90 -5.55
CA PHE A 286 -3.86 -21.41 -6.54
C PHE A 286 -3.50 -22.89 -6.29
N VAL A 287 -3.26 -23.65 -7.36
CA VAL A 287 -2.81 -25.05 -7.31
C VAL A 287 -1.61 -25.25 -8.22
N TYR A 288 -0.63 -26.03 -7.77
CA TYR A 288 0.48 -26.53 -8.58
C TYR A 288 0.40 -28.05 -8.72
#